data_AF-A0A3M3A7F2-F1
#
_entry.id   AF-A0A3M3A7F2-F1
#
_cell.length_a   1.000
_cell.length_b   1.000
_cell.length_c   1.000
_cell.angle_alpha   90.00
_cell.angle_beta   90.00
_cell.angle_gamma   90.00
#
_symmetry.space_group_name_H-M   'P 1'
#
loop_
_entity.id
_entity.type
_entity.pdbx_description
1 polymer ?
#
loop_
_entity_poly.entity_id
_entity_poly.type
_entity_poly.pdbx_seq_one_letter_code
_entity_poly.pdbx_strand_id
1 'polypeptide(L)'
;TAGYGSTQTAREGSNLTAGYGSTGTAGSDSSLIAGYGSTQTFGGDSSLTAGYGSTQTAQEGSNLTAGYGSIGTAGSDSSLIAGYGSTQTSGEDSSLTAGYGSTQTAQEGSNLTAGYGSTGTAGSDSSLIAGYGSTQTSGEDSSLTAGYGSTQTAQEGSNLTAGYGSTGTAGSDSSLTAGYGSTQTAQEKSSLTTGYGSTSTAGYESSLIAGYGSTQTAGYKSTLTAGYGSTQTAEHGSSLTAGYGSTATAGQDSSLIAGYGSSLTSGIRSFLTAGYGSTLIAGPRSVLIAGYGSSLTSGIRSTLTAGYGSNQIASYGSSLIAGHESIQVAGHKSMLIAGKGSSQTAGFRSTLIAGAGSVQLAGDRSRLIAGADSNQTAGDRSKLLAGNNSYLTAGDRSKLTGGHDCTLMAGDQSRLTAGKNSVLTAGARSKLIGSEGSTLSAGEDSTLVFRLWDGKRYRQLVARTGENGVEADIPYYVNDDDDIVNKTDEDDT
;
A
#
# COMPACT_ATOMS: atom_id res chain seq x y z
N THR A 1 19.34 56.85 -46.35
CA THR A 1 18.54 57.45 -45.27
C THR A 1 17.18 57.87 -45.81
N ALA A 2 16.10 57.57 -45.09
CA ALA A 2 14.73 57.97 -45.40
C ALA A 2 14.20 59.00 -44.37
N GLY A 3 13.17 59.76 -44.75
CA GLY A 3 12.42 60.61 -43.83
C GLY A 3 11.32 59.85 -43.09
N TYR A 4 10.48 60.59 -42.37
CA TYR A 4 9.23 60.06 -41.79
C TYR A 4 8.30 59.52 -42.90
N GLY A 5 7.63 58.39 -42.68
CA GLY A 5 6.62 57.84 -43.59
C GLY A 5 7.14 57.45 -44.98
N SER A 6 8.44 57.18 -45.14
CA SER A 6 9.04 56.93 -46.45
C SER A 6 8.87 55.47 -46.90
N THR A 7 8.83 55.24 -48.21
CA THR A 7 9.01 53.90 -48.80
C THR A 7 10.39 53.81 -49.45
N GLN A 8 11.14 52.73 -49.22
CA GLN A 8 12.46 52.49 -49.82
C GLN A 8 12.56 51.10 -50.45
N THR A 9 13.29 50.99 -51.55
CA THR A 9 13.65 49.70 -52.16
C THR A 9 15.13 49.73 -52.53
N ALA A 10 15.86 48.69 -52.12
CA ALA A 10 17.28 48.52 -52.36
C ALA A 10 17.57 47.15 -52.99
N ARG A 11 18.85 46.81 -53.18
CA ARG A 11 19.28 45.53 -53.73
C ARG A 11 19.99 44.71 -52.65
N GLU A 12 20.62 43.62 -53.05
CA GLU A 12 21.60 42.85 -52.27
C GLU A 12 22.71 43.75 -51.68
N GLY A 13 23.32 43.33 -50.56
CA GLY A 13 24.45 44.02 -49.93
C GLY A 13 24.20 45.47 -49.49
N SER A 14 22.93 45.84 -49.25
CA SER A 14 22.54 47.24 -49.05
C SER A 14 22.42 47.63 -47.58
N ASN A 15 22.97 48.80 -47.23
CA ASN A 15 22.87 49.40 -45.89
C ASN A 15 21.84 50.55 -45.88
N LEU A 16 20.74 50.36 -45.15
CA LEU A 16 19.60 51.28 -45.11
C LEU A 16 19.45 51.94 -43.73
N THR A 17 18.79 53.10 -43.73
CA THR A 17 18.37 53.78 -42.49
C THR A 17 17.05 54.49 -42.75
N ALA A 18 15.99 54.11 -42.04
CA ALA A 18 14.63 54.54 -42.31
C ALA A 18 14.02 55.30 -41.12
N GLY A 19 13.28 56.38 -41.41
CA GLY A 19 12.58 57.17 -40.38
C GLY A 19 11.35 56.43 -39.82
N TYR A 20 10.70 57.02 -38.83
CA TYR A 20 9.46 56.50 -38.24
C TYR A 20 8.37 56.25 -39.30
N GLY A 21 7.60 55.18 -39.13
CA GLY A 21 6.48 54.83 -40.01
C GLY A 21 6.88 54.43 -41.44
N SER A 22 8.13 54.01 -41.66
CA SER A 22 8.64 53.74 -43.02
C SER A 22 8.44 52.29 -43.45
N THR A 23 8.22 52.10 -44.75
CA THR A 23 8.22 50.78 -45.40
C THR A 23 9.53 50.57 -46.17
N GLY A 24 10.12 49.39 -46.11
CA GLY A 24 11.38 49.13 -46.81
C GLY A 24 11.55 47.69 -47.31
N THR A 25 12.32 47.53 -48.37
CA THR A 25 12.62 46.22 -48.97
C THR A 25 14.05 46.19 -49.53
N ALA A 26 14.79 45.12 -49.30
CA ALA A 26 16.13 44.90 -49.86
C ALA A 26 16.36 43.43 -50.23
N GLY A 27 17.51 43.14 -50.85
CA GLY A 27 17.95 41.76 -51.12
C GLY A 27 18.60 41.10 -49.90
N SER A 28 19.38 40.05 -50.15
CA SER A 28 20.23 39.39 -49.13
C SER A 28 21.39 40.27 -48.68
N ASP A 29 22.15 39.83 -47.67
CA ASP A 29 23.37 40.47 -47.15
C ASP A 29 23.16 41.94 -46.72
N SER A 30 21.92 42.31 -46.39
CA SER A 30 21.51 43.71 -46.26
C SER A 30 21.27 44.07 -44.80
N SER A 31 21.69 45.27 -44.40
CA SER A 31 21.48 45.79 -43.05
C SER A 31 20.53 46.98 -43.03
N LEU A 32 19.70 47.07 -41.99
CA LEU A 32 18.76 48.17 -41.80
C LEU A 32 18.66 48.59 -40.33
N ILE A 33 18.61 49.91 -40.12
CA ILE A 33 18.12 50.53 -38.89
C ILE A 33 16.86 51.34 -39.20
N ALA A 34 15.72 51.01 -38.57
CA ALA A 34 14.42 51.65 -38.79
C ALA A 34 13.80 52.22 -37.52
N GLY A 35 13.11 53.36 -37.64
CA GLY A 35 12.33 53.96 -36.55
C GLY A 35 11.07 53.17 -36.18
N TYR A 36 10.39 53.60 -35.11
CA TYR A 36 9.10 53.08 -34.64
C TYR A 36 8.06 52.94 -35.76
N GLY A 37 7.22 51.90 -35.69
CA GLY A 37 6.07 51.69 -36.58
C GLY A 37 6.44 51.33 -38.02
N SER A 38 7.60 50.73 -38.26
CA SER A 38 8.12 50.46 -39.62
C SER A 38 7.80 49.04 -40.09
N THR A 39 7.61 48.84 -41.40
CA THR A 39 7.36 47.52 -42.02
C THR A 39 8.45 47.16 -43.02
N GLN A 40 9.12 46.03 -42.86
CA GLN A 40 10.42 45.76 -43.49
C GLN A 40 10.52 44.32 -43.99
N THR A 41 10.92 44.12 -45.25
CA THR A 41 11.04 42.79 -45.89
C THR A 41 12.40 42.62 -46.57
N PHE A 42 13.19 41.63 -46.17
CA PHE A 42 14.60 41.45 -46.57
C PHE A 42 14.86 40.03 -47.09
N GLY A 43 16.01 39.84 -47.75
CA GLY A 43 16.48 38.53 -48.20
C GLY A 43 17.07 37.68 -47.08
N GLY A 44 17.95 36.75 -47.45
CA GLY A 44 18.74 35.96 -46.49
C GLY A 44 19.90 36.76 -45.88
N ASP A 45 20.55 36.20 -44.86
CA ASP A 45 21.78 36.70 -44.23
C ASP A 45 21.72 38.18 -43.81
N SER A 46 20.52 38.66 -43.50
CA SER A 46 20.21 40.09 -43.36
C SER A 46 20.05 40.50 -41.90
N SER A 47 20.45 41.72 -41.56
CA SER A 47 20.40 42.26 -40.19
C SER A 47 19.43 43.43 -40.07
N LEU A 48 18.32 43.21 -39.38
CA LEU A 48 17.21 44.16 -39.28
C LEU A 48 17.06 44.67 -37.84
N THR A 49 17.37 45.95 -37.59
CA THR A 49 17.07 46.61 -36.31
C THR A 49 15.89 47.58 -36.47
N ALA A 50 14.83 47.43 -35.68
CA ALA A 50 13.66 48.31 -35.72
C ALA A 50 13.14 48.70 -34.34
N GLY A 51 12.54 49.89 -34.25
CA GLY A 51 11.90 50.37 -33.03
C GLY A 51 10.54 49.71 -32.72
N TYR A 52 9.92 50.10 -31.61
CA TYR A 52 8.57 49.72 -31.17
C TYR A 52 7.51 49.64 -32.29
N GLY A 53 6.63 48.65 -32.20
CA GLY A 53 5.46 48.51 -33.08
C GLY A 53 5.80 48.21 -34.54
N SER A 54 6.97 47.62 -34.81
CA SER A 54 7.44 47.37 -36.19
C SER A 54 7.14 45.94 -36.64
N THR A 55 7.08 45.73 -37.95
CA THR A 55 7.00 44.40 -38.58
C THR A 55 8.28 44.15 -39.39
N GLN A 56 8.96 43.04 -39.13
CA GLN A 56 10.17 42.61 -39.80
C GLN A 56 9.97 41.22 -40.39
N THR A 57 10.30 41.06 -41.67
CA THR A 57 10.35 39.78 -42.36
C THR A 57 11.71 39.64 -43.03
N ALA A 58 12.40 38.52 -42.82
CA ALA A 58 13.60 38.14 -43.56
C ALA A 58 13.51 36.67 -43.98
N GLN A 59 14.55 36.17 -44.65
CA GLN A 59 14.66 34.77 -45.02
C GLN A 59 15.64 34.04 -44.07
N GLU A 60 16.35 33.02 -44.56
CA GLU A 60 17.35 32.21 -43.87
C GLU A 60 18.53 33.04 -43.30
N GLY A 61 19.24 32.51 -42.30
CA GLY A 61 20.47 33.10 -41.73
C GLY A 61 20.32 34.49 -41.07
N SER A 62 19.09 34.93 -40.83
CA SER A 62 18.79 36.36 -40.63
C SER A 62 18.67 36.77 -39.17
N ASN A 63 19.09 38.00 -38.87
CA ASN A 63 19.23 38.55 -37.52
C ASN A 63 18.27 39.73 -37.31
N LEU A 64 17.15 39.49 -36.64
CA LEU A 64 16.10 40.47 -36.35
C LEU A 64 16.22 40.99 -34.91
N THR A 65 16.21 42.30 -34.73
CA THR A 65 16.13 42.97 -33.42
C THR A 65 15.02 44.02 -33.44
N ALA A 66 14.04 43.89 -32.56
CA ALA A 66 12.85 44.72 -32.53
C ALA A 66 12.47 45.25 -31.13
N GLY A 67 11.85 46.43 -31.07
CA GLY A 67 11.26 46.96 -29.85
C GLY A 67 9.99 46.23 -29.40
N TYR A 68 9.42 46.66 -28.27
CA TYR A 68 8.08 46.28 -27.77
C TYR A 68 6.99 46.26 -28.85
N GLY A 69 6.06 45.31 -28.75
CA GLY A 69 4.86 45.23 -29.59
C GLY A 69 5.14 44.96 -31.07
N SER A 70 6.25 44.30 -31.39
CA SER A 70 6.69 44.10 -32.78
C SER A 70 6.39 42.68 -33.27
N ILE A 71 6.41 42.51 -34.59
CA ILE A 71 6.26 41.21 -35.26
C ILE A 71 7.57 40.92 -36.02
N GLY A 72 8.17 39.76 -35.77
CA GLY A 72 9.36 39.29 -36.48
C GLY A 72 9.13 37.92 -37.11
N THR A 73 9.44 37.78 -38.39
CA THR A 73 9.38 36.52 -39.15
C THR A 73 10.70 36.28 -39.87
N ALA A 74 11.30 35.10 -39.73
CA ALA A 74 12.53 34.73 -40.42
C ALA A 74 12.47 33.28 -40.96
N GLY A 75 13.49 32.88 -41.73
CA GLY A 75 13.70 31.49 -42.18
C GLY A 75 14.32 30.60 -41.10
N SER A 76 15.00 29.53 -41.51
CA SER A 76 15.87 28.75 -40.63
C SER A 76 17.13 29.52 -40.23
N ASP A 77 17.92 28.96 -39.31
CA ASP A 77 19.24 29.46 -38.91
C ASP A 77 19.22 30.92 -38.41
N SER A 78 18.06 31.36 -37.90
CA SER A 78 17.74 32.77 -37.71
C SER A 78 17.66 33.16 -36.24
N SER A 79 18.07 34.39 -35.94
CA SER A 79 18.12 34.95 -34.59
C SER A 79 17.14 36.11 -34.45
N LEU A 80 16.16 35.98 -33.56
CA LEU A 80 15.11 36.98 -33.34
C LEU A 80 15.16 37.47 -31.89
N ILE A 81 15.41 38.77 -31.69
CA ILE A 81 15.40 39.43 -30.37
C ILE A 81 14.29 40.48 -30.35
N ALA A 82 13.33 40.39 -29.43
CA ALA A 82 12.20 41.31 -29.35
C ALA A 82 11.85 41.75 -27.93
N GLY A 83 11.26 42.96 -27.81
CA GLY A 83 10.74 43.46 -26.55
C GLY A 83 9.43 42.80 -26.10
N TYR A 84 8.91 43.23 -24.95
CA TYR A 84 7.57 42.90 -24.42
C TYR A 84 6.44 42.91 -25.46
N GLY A 85 5.51 41.96 -25.35
CA GLY A 85 4.29 41.91 -26.14
C GLY A 85 4.51 41.67 -27.64
N SER A 86 5.60 41.02 -28.02
CA SER A 86 5.97 40.82 -29.42
C SER A 86 5.60 39.41 -29.91
N THR A 87 5.50 39.25 -31.23
CA THR A 87 5.31 37.94 -31.88
C THR A 87 6.54 37.61 -32.73
N GLN A 88 7.10 36.42 -32.55
CA GLN A 88 8.26 35.92 -33.29
C GLN A 88 7.94 34.58 -33.95
N THR A 89 8.28 34.45 -35.23
CA THR A 89 8.16 33.21 -35.99
C THR A 89 9.46 32.92 -36.74
N SER A 90 9.98 31.70 -36.66
CA SER A 90 11.15 31.26 -37.43
C SER A 90 10.91 29.92 -38.14
N GLY A 91 11.88 29.53 -38.95
CA GLY A 91 12.07 28.14 -39.35
C GLY A 91 12.80 27.31 -38.30
N GLU A 92 13.55 26.33 -38.80
CA GLU A 92 14.36 25.35 -38.05
C GLU A 92 15.67 25.98 -37.50
N ASP A 93 16.34 25.31 -36.56
CA ASP A 93 17.64 25.67 -35.96
C ASP A 93 17.78 27.14 -35.51
N SER A 94 16.68 27.72 -35.02
CA SER A 94 16.55 29.17 -34.80
C SER A 94 16.53 29.55 -33.32
N SER A 95 16.91 30.79 -33.02
CA SER A 95 17.04 31.33 -31.66
C SER A 95 16.13 32.54 -31.43
N LEU A 96 15.17 32.42 -30.53
CA LEU A 96 14.12 33.42 -30.27
C LEU A 96 14.22 33.91 -28.83
N THR A 97 14.56 35.18 -28.63
CA THR A 97 14.55 35.85 -27.31
C THR A 97 13.49 36.94 -27.26
N ALA A 98 12.57 36.87 -26.30
CA ALA A 98 11.47 37.83 -26.15
C ALA A 98 11.22 38.28 -24.70
N GLY A 99 10.68 39.49 -24.55
CA GLY A 99 10.19 40.00 -23.28
C GLY A 99 8.88 39.34 -22.79
N TYR A 100 8.42 39.74 -21.61
CA TYR A 100 7.09 39.45 -21.05
C TYR A 100 5.93 39.53 -22.06
N GLY A 101 4.96 38.62 -21.94
CA GLY A 101 3.70 38.65 -22.70
C GLY A 101 3.86 38.39 -24.20
N SER A 102 4.94 37.72 -24.62
CA SER A 102 5.28 37.53 -26.04
C SER A 102 4.84 36.15 -26.54
N THR A 103 4.73 36.00 -27.87
CA THR A 103 4.45 34.72 -28.54
C THR A 103 5.64 34.35 -29.42
N GLN A 104 6.12 33.11 -29.31
CA GLN A 104 7.24 32.57 -30.07
C GLN A 104 6.83 31.25 -30.73
N THR A 105 7.09 31.14 -32.03
CA THR A 105 6.86 29.91 -32.82
C THR A 105 8.12 29.60 -33.61
N ALA A 106 8.66 28.39 -33.48
CA ALA A 106 9.77 27.90 -34.29
C ALA A 106 9.49 26.46 -34.76
N GLN A 107 10.39 25.91 -35.57
CA GLN A 107 10.33 24.51 -36.01
C GLN A 107 11.35 23.68 -35.21
N GLU A 108 12.00 22.68 -35.83
CA GLU A 108 12.96 21.77 -35.17
C GLU A 108 14.22 22.48 -34.64
N GLY A 109 14.95 21.85 -33.71
CA GLY A 109 16.27 22.29 -33.21
C GLY A 109 16.29 23.64 -32.46
N SER A 110 15.13 24.21 -32.18
CA SER A 110 15.01 25.65 -31.92
C SER A 110 15.01 26.03 -30.44
N ASN A 111 15.56 27.21 -30.14
CA ASN A 111 15.84 27.70 -28.80
C ASN A 111 14.99 28.95 -28.49
N LEU A 112 14.00 28.81 -27.61
CA LEU A 112 13.05 29.86 -27.22
C LEU A 112 13.32 30.32 -25.78
N THR A 113 13.60 31.60 -25.59
CA THR A 113 13.72 32.24 -24.27
C THR A 113 12.73 33.40 -24.16
N ALA A 114 11.81 33.32 -23.19
CA ALA A 114 10.76 34.31 -23.00
C ALA A 114 10.57 34.77 -21.55
N GLY A 115 10.02 35.97 -21.36
CA GLY A 115 9.65 36.48 -20.05
C GLY A 115 8.34 35.88 -19.49
N TYR A 116 7.92 36.35 -18.31
CA TYR A 116 6.60 36.11 -17.70
C TYR A 116 5.42 36.18 -18.69
N GLY A 117 4.45 35.28 -18.53
CA GLY A 117 3.17 35.32 -19.25
C GLY A 117 3.28 35.09 -20.76
N SER A 118 4.33 34.40 -21.22
CA SER A 118 4.62 34.22 -22.66
C SER A 118 4.17 32.85 -23.16
N THR A 119 4.02 32.72 -24.48
CA THR A 119 3.69 31.45 -25.15
C THR A 119 4.82 31.05 -26.10
N GLY A 120 5.37 29.85 -25.93
CA GLY A 120 6.37 29.27 -26.82
C GLY A 120 5.87 27.97 -27.46
N THR A 121 6.06 27.83 -28.77
CA THR A 121 5.82 26.60 -29.54
C THR A 121 7.05 26.30 -30.39
N ALA A 122 7.55 25.06 -30.34
CA ALA A 122 8.66 24.61 -31.17
C ALA A 122 8.42 23.17 -31.69
N GLY A 123 9.29 22.70 -32.58
CA GLY A 123 9.29 21.32 -33.09
C GLY A 123 9.99 20.34 -32.15
N SER A 124 10.54 19.28 -32.75
CA SER A 124 11.46 18.31 -32.15
C SER A 124 12.75 18.97 -31.63
N ASP A 125 13.49 18.27 -30.77
CA ASP A 125 14.86 18.62 -30.34
C ASP A 125 15.01 20.06 -29.81
N SER A 126 13.93 20.62 -29.25
CA SER A 126 13.80 22.04 -28.98
C SER A 126 13.89 22.40 -27.49
N SER A 127 14.39 23.60 -27.21
CA SER A 127 14.66 24.10 -25.86
C SER A 127 13.84 25.34 -25.57
N LEU A 128 12.96 25.28 -24.56
CA LEU A 128 12.04 26.37 -24.19
C LEU A 128 12.28 26.80 -22.74
N ILE A 129 12.64 28.07 -22.53
CA ILE A 129 12.82 28.70 -21.21
C ILE A 129 11.84 29.86 -21.06
N ALA A 130 11.01 29.85 -20.02
CA ALA A 130 10.01 30.90 -19.81
C ALA A 130 9.82 31.31 -18.33
N GLY A 131 9.31 32.53 -18.12
CA GLY A 131 8.97 33.02 -16.78
C GLY A 131 7.70 32.38 -16.19
N TYR A 132 7.33 32.81 -14.98
CA TYR A 132 6.02 32.56 -14.35
C TYR A 132 4.83 32.77 -15.30
N GLY A 133 3.80 31.93 -15.16
CA GLY A 133 2.52 32.06 -15.88
C GLY A 133 2.60 31.80 -17.38
N SER A 134 3.63 31.08 -17.85
CA SER A 134 3.89 30.89 -19.28
C SER A 134 3.37 29.55 -19.79
N THR A 135 3.17 29.45 -21.11
CA THR A 135 2.77 28.22 -21.80
C THR A 135 3.86 27.78 -22.77
N GLN A 136 4.24 26.51 -22.74
CA GLN A 136 5.30 25.93 -23.58
C GLN A 136 4.80 24.64 -24.23
N THR A 137 5.02 24.52 -25.54
CA THR A 137 4.71 23.31 -26.34
C THR A 137 5.90 22.94 -27.22
N SER A 138 6.25 21.66 -27.28
CA SER A 138 7.28 21.13 -28.18
C SER A 138 6.85 19.82 -28.87
N GLY A 139 7.68 19.37 -29.80
CA GLY A 139 7.71 17.99 -30.28
C GLY A 139 8.44 17.04 -29.32
N GLU A 140 9.07 16.03 -29.89
CA GLU A 140 9.83 14.95 -29.23
C GLU A 140 11.21 15.42 -28.75
N ASP A 141 11.84 14.64 -27.85
CA ASP A 141 13.20 14.83 -27.31
C ASP A 141 13.55 16.24 -26.79
N SER A 142 12.53 16.96 -26.31
CA SER A 142 12.59 18.40 -26.04
C SER A 142 12.70 18.76 -24.55
N SER A 143 13.18 19.98 -24.27
CA SER A 143 13.48 20.48 -22.92
C SER A 143 12.69 21.75 -22.59
N LEU A 144 11.83 21.68 -21.56
CA LEU A 144 10.94 22.77 -21.15
C LEU A 144 11.23 23.20 -19.72
N THR A 145 11.60 24.46 -19.52
CA THR A 145 11.79 25.08 -18.19
C THR A 145 10.87 26.29 -18.03
N ALA A 146 10.02 26.27 -17.00
CA ALA A 146 9.10 27.36 -16.69
C ALA A 146 8.95 27.59 -15.18
N GLY A 147 8.57 28.80 -14.79
CA GLY A 147 8.40 29.15 -13.38
C GLY A 147 7.01 28.81 -12.80
N TYR A 148 6.62 29.46 -11.69
CA TYR A 148 5.32 29.31 -11.03
C TYR A 148 4.12 29.42 -11.98
N GLY A 149 3.08 28.61 -11.76
CA GLY A 149 1.79 28.70 -12.44
C GLY A 149 1.84 28.49 -13.96
N SER A 150 2.81 27.72 -14.45
CA SER A 150 3.08 27.56 -15.88
C SER A 150 2.56 26.24 -16.43
N THR A 151 2.33 26.17 -17.74
CA THR A 151 1.87 24.97 -18.45
C THR A 151 2.90 24.50 -19.46
N GLN A 152 3.23 23.21 -19.45
CA GLN A 152 4.25 22.60 -20.30
C GLN A 152 3.70 21.33 -20.97
N THR A 153 3.90 21.21 -22.27
CA THR A 153 3.51 20.04 -23.08
C THR A 153 4.65 19.65 -24.02
N ALA A 154 5.04 18.37 -24.01
CA ALA A 154 6.00 17.80 -24.94
C ALA A 154 5.58 16.39 -25.38
N GLN A 155 6.31 15.80 -26.33
CA GLN A 155 6.05 14.45 -26.83
C GLN A 155 7.04 13.45 -26.19
N GLU A 156 7.49 12.41 -26.89
CA GLU A 156 8.37 11.37 -26.34
C GLU A 156 9.75 11.90 -25.87
N GLY A 157 10.44 11.17 -25.00
CA GLY A 157 11.81 11.46 -24.52
C GLY A 157 12.01 12.75 -23.71
N SER A 158 10.94 13.50 -23.48
CA SER A 158 11.03 14.92 -23.16
C SER A 158 11.14 15.24 -21.67
N ASN A 159 11.73 16.40 -21.36
CA ASN A 159 12.13 16.83 -20.03
C ASN A 159 11.43 18.13 -19.60
N LEU A 160 10.57 18.07 -18.58
CA LEU A 160 9.77 19.21 -18.10
C LEU A 160 10.13 19.60 -16.67
N THR A 161 10.56 20.84 -16.48
CA THR A 161 10.81 21.45 -15.16
C THR A 161 9.92 22.66 -14.95
N ALA A 162 9.09 22.62 -13.91
CA ALA A 162 8.11 23.67 -13.62
C ALA A 162 8.14 24.19 -12.17
N GLY A 163 7.71 25.43 -11.95
CA GLY A 163 7.52 26.00 -10.61
C GLY A 163 6.36 25.40 -9.81
N TYR A 164 5.91 26.09 -8.77
CA TYR A 164 4.76 25.65 -7.94
C TYR A 164 3.44 26.03 -8.65
N GLY A 165 2.39 25.23 -8.45
CA GLY A 165 1.07 25.43 -9.06
C GLY A 165 1.06 25.19 -10.57
N SER A 166 2.02 24.44 -11.09
CA SER A 166 2.26 24.28 -12.52
C SER A 166 1.74 22.94 -13.05
N THR A 167 1.52 22.86 -14.36
CA THR A 167 1.04 21.66 -15.06
C THR A 167 2.05 21.19 -16.11
N GLY A 168 2.44 19.92 -16.07
CA GLY A 168 3.36 19.31 -17.04
C GLY A 168 2.80 18.04 -17.67
N THR A 169 2.90 17.92 -19.00
CA THR A 169 2.49 16.73 -19.77
C THR A 169 3.58 16.32 -20.75
N ALA A 170 3.98 15.05 -20.76
CA ALA A 170 4.96 14.52 -21.71
C ALA A 170 4.54 13.14 -22.28
N GLY A 171 5.32 12.64 -23.24
CA GLY A 171 5.17 11.33 -23.86
C GLY A 171 5.73 10.17 -23.01
N SER A 172 6.19 9.13 -23.70
CA SER A 172 6.91 8.00 -23.10
C SER A 172 8.37 8.36 -22.81
N ASP A 173 9.03 7.52 -22.00
CA ASP A 173 10.43 7.61 -21.59
C ASP A 173 10.84 9.03 -21.11
N SER A 174 9.87 9.75 -20.54
CA SER A 174 9.92 11.19 -20.27
C SER A 174 10.11 11.51 -18.78
N SER A 175 10.64 12.69 -18.47
CA SER A 175 10.98 13.12 -17.11
C SER A 175 10.31 14.44 -16.74
N LEU A 176 9.56 14.47 -15.64
CA LEU A 176 8.82 15.65 -15.19
C LEU A 176 9.11 15.96 -13.72
N THR A 177 9.41 17.24 -13.43
CA THR A 177 9.63 17.76 -12.06
C THR A 177 8.86 19.08 -11.83
N ALA A 178 8.05 19.17 -10.78
CA ALA A 178 7.29 20.38 -10.46
C ALA A 178 7.13 20.65 -8.95
N GLY A 179 6.82 21.90 -8.62
CA GLY A 179 6.69 22.37 -7.23
C GLY A 179 5.41 21.93 -6.51
N TYR A 180 5.05 22.67 -5.46
CA TYR A 180 3.87 22.41 -4.62
C TYR A 180 2.57 22.71 -5.39
N GLY A 181 1.50 21.95 -5.16
CA GLY A 181 0.19 22.12 -5.80
C GLY A 181 0.20 21.86 -7.30
N SER A 182 1.16 21.09 -7.80
CA SER A 182 1.40 20.90 -9.23
C SER A 182 0.80 19.60 -9.75
N THR A 183 0.52 19.54 -11.05
CA THR A 183 -0.04 18.36 -11.72
C THR A 183 0.89 17.88 -12.82
N GLN A 184 1.21 16.60 -12.85
CA GLN A 184 2.10 16.00 -13.84
C GLN A 184 1.56 14.70 -14.41
N THR A 185 1.69 14.56 -15.73
CA THR A 185 1.25 13.38 -16.49
C THR A 185 2.32 12.98 -17.51
N ALA A 186 2.65 11.69 -17.58
CA ALA A 186 3.49 11.14 -18.65
C ALA A 186 3.01 9.74 -19.04
N GLN A 187 3.62 9.15 -20.07
CA GLN A 187 3.23 7.84 -20.57
C GLN A 187 4.14 6.74 -19.98
N GLU A 188 4.66 5.82 -20.79
CA GLU A 188 5.41 4.66 -20.30
C GLU A 188 6.87 4.99 -19.97
N LYS A 189 7.50 4.21 -19.09
CA LYS A 189 8.88 4.30 -18.57
C LYS A 189 9.27 5.65 -17.94
N SER A 190 8.29 6.52 -17.71
CA SER A 190 8.48 7.91 -17.33
C SER A 190 8.65 8.14 -15.82
N SER A 191 9.32 9.22 -15.45
CA SER A 191 9.59 9.61 -14.06
C SER A 191 8.90 10.92 -13.70
N LEU A 192 8.10 10.94 -12.63
CA LEU A 192 7.35 12.14 -12.21
C LEU A 192 7.56 12.46 -10.73
N THR A 193 7.94 13.72 -10.46
CA THR A 193 8.21 14.22 -9.11
C THR A 193 7.50 15.56 -8.87
N THR A 194 6.51 15.57 -7.98
CA THR A 194 5.78 16.80 -7.61
C THR A 194 5.88 17.14 -6.12
N GLY A 195 5.49 18.37 -5.73
CA GLY A 195 5.51 18.84 -4.34
C GLY A 195 4.31 18.38 -3.48
N TYR A 196 3.95 19.19 -2.47
CA TYR A 196 2.81 18.92 -1.57
C TYR A 196 1.49 19.40 -2.20
N GLY A 197 0.37 18.72 -1.92
CA GLY A 197 -0.93 19.00 -2.52
C GLY A 197 -1.02 18.71 -4.03
N SER A 198 -0.13 17.85 -4.53
CA SER A 198 0.15 17.67 -5.97
C SER A 198 -0.40 16.35 -6.52
N THR A 199 -0.34 16.16 -7.84
CA THR A 199 -0.74 14.91 -8.51
C THR A 199 0.28 14.50 -9.57
N SER A 200 0.70 13.24 -9.56
CA SER A 200 1.67 12.63 -10.48
C SER A 200 1.05 11.35 -11.08
N THR A 201 0.96 11.22 -12.41
CA THR A 201 0.34 10.05 -13.09
C THR A 201 1.16 9.54 -14.29
N ALA A 202 1.47 8.23 -14.36
CA ALA A 202 2.17 7.64 -15.52
C ALA A 202 2.00 6.11 -15.67
N GLY A 203 2.52 5.58 -16.78
CA GLY A 203 2.26 4.22 -17.28
C GLY A 203 3.20 3.09 -16.81
N TYR A 204 3.45 2.16 -17.74
CA TYR A 204 4.26 0.95 -17.59
C TYR A 204 5.72 1.26 -17.23
N GLU A 205 6.36 0.52 -16.32
CA GLU A 205 7.73 0.72 -15.78
C GLU A 205 8.05 2.11 -15.19
N SER A 206 7.09 3.04 -15.19
CA SER A 206 7.21 4.41 -14.67
C SER A 206 7.40 4.49 -13.14
N SER A 207 7.88 5.62 -12.62
CA SER A 207 8.05 5.84 -11.17
C SER A 207 7.59 7.21 -10.70
N LEU A 208 6.79 7.25 -9.61
CA LEU A 208 6.02 8.45 -9.27
C LEU A 208 6.06 8.87 -7.81
N ILE A 209 6.33 10.16 -7.61
CA ILE A 209 6.63 10.80 -6.34
C ILE A 209 5.83 12.12 -6.22
N ALA A 210 5.28 12.37 -5.03
CA ALA A 210 4.57 13.58 -4.61
C ALA A 210 4.52 13.64 -3.06
N GLY A 211 4.07 14.77 -2.49
CA GLY A 211 4.16 15.06 -1.06
C GLY A 211 2.88 14.86 -0.23
N TYR A 212 2.71 15.70 0.80
CA TYR A 212 1.53 15.69 1.68
C TYR A 212 0.22 15.84 0.89
N GLY A 213 -0.79 15.02 1.18
CA GLY A 213 -2.10 15.14 0.52
C GLY A 213 -2.06 14.97 -1.00
N SER A 214 -1.00 14.35 -1.52
CA SER A 214 -0.69 14.29 -2.94
C SER A 214 -0.90 12.89 -3.50
N THR A 215 -1.10 12.76 -4.81
CA THR A 215 -1.56 11.51 -5.42
C THR A 215 -0.58 11.04 -6.50
N GLN A 216 0.06 9.89 -6.33
CA GLN A 216 1.03 9.27 -7.26
C GLN A 216 0.54 7.93 -7.81
N THR A 217 0.31 7.87 -9.13
CA THR A 217 -0.32 6.71 -9.80
C THR A 217 0.57 6.16 -10.92
N ALA A 218 0.89 4.87 -10.88
CA ALA A 218 1.86 4.22 -11.76
C ALA A 218 1.36 2.85 -12.27
N GLY A 219 1.91 2.35 -13.39
CA GLY A 219 1.50 1.09 -14.04
C GLY A 219 2.20 -0.22 -13.59
N TYR A 220 2.69 -0.98 -14.55
CA TYR A 220 3.27 -2.33 -14.39
C TYR A 220 4.78 -2.30 -14.08
N LYS A 221 5.24 -3.08 -13.09
CA LYS A 221 6.57 -2.92 -12.41
C LYS A 221 6.77 -1.53 -11.76
N SER A 222 5.75 -0.69 -11.75
CA SER A 222 5.87 0.76 -11.54
C SER A 222 5.68 1.18 -10.08
N THR A 223 6.18 2.38 -9.75
CA THR A 223 6.27 2.89 -8.37
C THR A 223 5.09 3.82 -8.02
N LEU A 224 3.98 3.26 -7.48
CA LEU A 224 2.78 3.98 -6.97
C LEU A 224 2.94 4.49 -5.53
N THR A 225 2.53 5.74 -5.24
CA THR A 225 2.93 6.43 -3.99
C THR A 225 1.82 7.31 -3.31
N ALA A 226 0.54 7.22 -3.71
CA ALA A 226 -0.53 8.21 -3.45
C ALA A 226 -1.26 8.30 -2.07
N GLY A 227 -1.71 9.51 -1.72
CA GLY A 227 -3.15 9.87 -1.68
C GLY A 227 -3.61 10.96 -0.67
N TYR A 228 -4.90 10.96 -0.34
CA TYR A 228 -5.60 12.00 0.44
C TYR A 228 -5.21 12.05 1.93
N GLY A 229 -4.17 12.80 2.28
CA GLY A 229 -3.44 12.61 3.54
C GLY A 229 -2.90 11.17 3.67
N SER A 230 -2.72 10.53 2.52
CA SER A 230 -2.38 9.12 2.34
C SER A 230 -1.02 9.05 1.65
N THR A 231 -0.38 7.90 1.71
CA THR A 231 0.92 7.69 1.09
C THR A 231 1.05 6.21 0.79
N GLN A 232 0.92 5.84 -0.49
CA GLN A 232 1.44 4.56 -0.96
C GLN A 232 2.98 4.70 -1.07
N THR A 233 3.75 3.64 -1.29
CA THR A 233 5.16 3.70 -1.73
C THR A 233 5.57 2.35 -2.29
N ALA A 234 5.43 2.15 -3.60
CA ALA A 234 5.75 0.88 -4.24
C ALA A 234 7.25 0.73 -4.57
N GLU A 235 7.65 -0.52 -4.79
CA GLU A 235 9.01 -0.92 -5.17
C GLU A 235 8.96 -1.83 -6.42
N HIS A 236 10.10 -2.36 -6.87
CA HIS A 236 10.22 -3.27 -8.01
C HIS A 236 9.15 -4.37 -8.00
N GLY A 237 8.34 -4.45 -9.06
CA GLY A 237 7.33 -5.50 -9.21
C GLY A 237 6.19 -5.45 -8.18
N SER A 238 6.20 -4.45 -7.29
CA SER A 238 5.21 -4.25 -6.25
C SER A 238 4.05 -3.42 -6.76
N SER A 239 2.85 -3.70 -6.27
CA SER A 239 1.62 -3.01 -6.68
C SER A 239 0.87 -2.54 -5.45
N LEU A 240 0.77 -1.22 -5.29
CA LEU A 240 0.32 -0.61 -4.04
C LEU A 240 -0.85 0.32 -4.26
N THR A 241 -1.74 0.30 -3.28
CA THR A 241 -3.01 1.01 -3.30
C THR A 241 -3.36 1.33 -1.87
N ALA A 242 -3.76 2.57 -1.62
CA ALA A 242 -4.19 3.05 -0.32
C ALA A 242 -5.36 4.01 -0.46
N GLY A 243 -6.39 3.81 0.37
CA GLY A 243 -7.54 4.68 0.45
C GLY A 243 -7.22 6.04 1.09
N TYR A 244 -8.27 6.80 1.36
CA TYR A 244 -8.19 8.09 2.08
C TYR A 244 -7.56 7.94 3.47
N GLY A 245 -6.72 8.89 3.88
CA GLY A 245 -5.97 8.88 5.15
C GLY A 245 -5.13 7.62 5.41
N SER A 246 -4.67 6.92 4.36
CA SER A 246 -4.11 5.56 4.47
C SER A 246 -2.64 5.47 4.06
N THR A 247 -1.88 4.57 4.68
CA THR A 247 -0.46 4.39 4.36
C THR A 247 -0.24 2.97 3.87
N ALA A 248 0.34 2.80 2.68
CA ALA A 248 0.72 1.50 2.14
C ALA A 248 2.18 1.53 1.70
N THR A 249 3.07 0.90 2.45
CA THR A 249 4.52 0.92 2.18
C THR A 249 5.02 -0.50 2.02
N ALA A 250 5.54 -0.85 0.84
CA ALA A 250 5.89 -2.22 0.50
C ALA A 250 7.35 -2.39 0.09
N GLY A 251 7.94 -3.49 0.55
CA GLY A 251 9.11 -4.07 -0.09
C GLY A 251 8.83 -4.58 -1.51
N GLN A 252 9.89 -4.98 -2.20
CA GLN A 252 9.91 -5.58 -3.54
C GLN A 252 8.93 -6.76 -3.73
N ASP A 253 8.44 -6.91 -4.97
CA ASP A 253 7.54 -7.95 -5.48
C ASP A 253 6.32 -8.21 -4.54
N SER A 254 5.78 -7.16 -3.93
CA SER A 254 4.75 -7.21 -2.88
C SER A 254 3.50 -6.45 -3.28
N SER A 255 2.31 -6.93 -2.90
CA SER A 255 1.06 -6.24 -3.19
C SER A 255 0.32 -5.83 -1.92
N LEU A 256 0.04 -4.53 -1.80
CA LEU A 256 -0.60 -3.94 -0.62
C LEU A 256 -1.84 -3.17 -1.04
N ILE A 257 -2.96 -3.54 -0.43
CA ILE A 257 -4.27 -3.00 -0.70
C ILE A 257 -4.82 -2.46 0.62
N ALA A 258 -4.55 -1.19 0.90
CA ALA A 258 -4.97 -0.51 2.12
C ALA A 258 -6.36 0.12 1.93
N GLY A 259 -7.35 -0.35 2.70
CA GLY A 259 -8.66 0.30 2.81
C GLY A 259 -8.57 1.70 3.45
N TYR A 260 -9.71 2.39 3.55
CA TYR A 260 -9.82 3.71 4.19
C TYR A 260 -9.19 3.74 5.59
N GLY A 261 -8.43 4.79 5.91
CA GLY A 261 -7.74 4.98 7.20
C GLY A 261 -6.82 3.85 7.62
N SER A 262 -6.34 3.02 6.68
CA SER A 262 -5.62 1.77 6.99
C SER A 262 -4.12 1.92 6.81
N SER A 263 -3.34 1.17 7.60
CA SER A 263 -1.88 1.31 7.65
C SER A 263 -1.19 -0.04 7.45
N LEU A 264 -0.49 -0.18 6.32
CA LEU A 264 0.03 -1.44 5.81
C LEU A 264 1.54 -1.30 5.58
N THR A 265 2.31 -2.08 6.32
CA THR A 265 3.77 -2.13 6.22
C THR A 265 4.21 -3.54 5.88
N SER A 266 4.80 -3.71 4.70
CA SER A 266 5.13 -5.02 4.13
C SER A 266 6.62 -5.21 3.92
N GLY A 267 7.16 -6.31 4.44
CA GLY A 267 8.46 -6.83 3.99
C GLY A 267 8.44 -7.31 2.54
N ILE A 268 9.59 -7.82 2.08
CA ILE A 268 9.80 -8.33 0.71
C ILE A 268 8.90 -9.53 0.41
N ARG A 269 8.32 -9.56 -0.78
CA ARG A 269 7.46 -10.63 -1.34
C ARG A 269 6.31 -11.02 -0.41
N SER A 270 5.69 -10.02 0.19
CA SER A 270 4.58 -10.14 1.13
C SER A 270 3.30 -9.54 0.53
N PHE A 271 2.15 -9.99 1.03
CA PHE A 271 0.84 -9.65 0.44
C PHE A 271 -0.11 -9.23 1.56
N LEU A 272 -0.55 -7.97 1.54
CA LEU A 272 -1.35 -7.36 2.61
C LEU A 272 -2.64 -6.81 2.03
N THR A 273 -3.78 -7.27 2.53
CA THR A 273 -5.09 -6.77 2.13
C THR A 273 -5.87 -6.35 3.37
N ALA A 274 -6.19 -5.06 3.47
CA ALA A 274 -6.79 -4.46 4.65
C ALA A 274 -8.18 -3.89 4.36
N GLY A 275 -9.16 -4.32 5.15
CA GLY A 275 -10.44 -3.62 5.27
C GLY A 275 -10.28 -2.26 5.95
N TYR A 276 -11.40 -1.53 6.07
CA TYR A 276 -11.47 -0.22 6.72
C TYR A 276 -10.76 -0.18 8.10
N GLY A 277 -10.01 0.87 8.36
CA GLY A 277 -9.37 1.18 9.64
C GLY A 277 -8.44 0.08 10.18
N SER A 278 -7.83 -0.72 9.31
CA SER A 278 -7.10 -1.93 9.69
C SER A 278 -5.59 -1.76 9.59
N THR A 279 -4.85 -2.48 10.44
CA THR A 279 -3.39 -2.33 10.58
C THR A 279 -2.69 -3.67 10.34
N LEU A 280 -1.82 -3.73 9.34
CA LEU A 280 -1.15 -4.96 8.91
C LEU A 280 0.36 -4.74 8.86
N ILE A 281 1.09 -5.47 9.69
CA ILE A 281 2.55 -5.39 9.80
C ILE A 281 3.12 -6.76 9.44
N ALA A 282 3.61 -6.88 8.21
CA ALA A 282 4.09 -8.14 7.65
C ALA A 282 5.62 -8.23 7.63
N GLY A 283 6.18 -9.18 8.39
CA GLY A 283 7.55 -9.63 8.18
C GLY A 283 7.78 -10.20 6.75
N PRO A 284 9.03 -10.42 6.33
CA PRO A 284 9.35 -10.90 4.99
C PRO A 284 8.61 -12.19 4.62
N ARG A 285 8.12 -12.25 3.38
CA ARG A 285 7.43 -13.40 2.77
C ARG A 285 6.22 -13.90 3.56
N SER A 286 5.37 -12.97 3.99
CA SER A 286 4.20 -13.20 4.85
C SER A 286 2.92 -12.69 4.18
N VAL A 287 1.78 -13.26 4.55
CA VAL A 287 0.47 -12.91 3.96
C VAL A 287 -0.52 -12.53 5.06
N LEU A 288 -1.03 -11.31 4.99
CA LEU A 288 -1.92 -10.73 5.99
C LEU A 288 -3.22 -10.27 5.31
N ILE A 289 -4.36 -10.83 5.71
CA ILE A 289 -5.67 -10.50 5.16
C ILE A 289 -6.57 -10.10 6.32
N ALA A 290 -6.96 -8.83 6.39
CA ALA A 290 -7.72 -8.26 7.48
C ALA A 290 -9.10 -7.79 7.01
N GLY A 291 -10.17 -8.31 7.63
CA GLY A 291 -11.48 -7.68 7.59
C GLY A 291 -11.52 -6.39 8.41
N TYR A 292 -12.69 -5.75 8.46
CA TYR A 292 -12.93 -4.47 9.14
C TYR A 292 -12.31 -4.39 10.55
N GLY A 293 -11.55 -3.32 10.80
CA GLY A 293 -10.98 -2.98 12.12
C GLY A 293 -10.02 -4.03 12.71
N SER A 294 -9.39 -4.88 11.89
CA SER A 294 -8.54 -5.96 12.38
C SER A 294 -7.05 -5.58 12.41
N SER A 295 -6.30 -6.17 13.35
CA SER A 295 -4.88 -5.86 13.57
C SER A 295 -4.02 -7.13 13.51
N LEU A 296 -3.10 -7.18 12.56
CA LEU A 296 -2.35 -8.36 12.18
C LEU A 296 -0.85 -8.07 12.24
N THR A 297 -0.14 -8.72 13.15
CA THR A 297 1.32 -8.56 13.34
C THR A 297 2.01 -9.88 13.08
N SER A 298 2.81 -9.94 12.02
CA SER A 298 3.50 -11.13 11.53
C SER A 298 5.00 -11.02 11.67
N GLY A 299 5.62 -11.92 12.44
CA GLY A 299 7.03 -12.25 12.27
C GLY A 299 7.31 -12.91 10.91
N ILE A 300 8.57 -13.31 10.68
CA ILE A 300 9.05 -13.87 9.40
C ILE A 300 8.18 -15.06 8.95
N ARG A 301 7.74 -15.04 7.69
CA ARG A 301 7.01 -16.12 7.00
C ARG A 301 5.75 -16.61 7.72
N SER A 302 4.90 -15.70 8.19
CA SER A 302 3.63 -16.07 8.84
C SER A 302 2.42 -15.76 7.95
N THR A 303 1.30 -16.43 8.21
CA THR A 303 0.04 -16.22 7.49
C THR A 303 -1.06 -15.91 8.49
N LEU A 304 -1.64 -14.72 8.37
CA LEU A 304 -2.65 -14.17 9.28
C LEU A 304 -3.88 -13.81 8.45
N THR A 305 -4.99 -14.47 8.70
CA THR A 305 -6.28 -14.16 8.06
C THR A 305 -7.28 -13.85 9.14
N ALA A 306 -7.85 -12.65 9.12
CA ALA A 306 -8.78 -12.14 10.11
C ALA A 306 -10.09 -11.71 9.46
N GLY A 307 -11.22 -12.14 10.03
CA GLY A 307 -12.55 -11.64 9.72
C GLY A 307 -12.80 -10.26 10.35
N TYR A 308 -13.95 -10.09 10.95
CA TYR A 308 -14.31 -8.86 11.67
C TYR A 308 -13.54 -8.75 13.00
N GLY A 309 -12.97 -7.57 13.28
CA GLY A 309 -12.46 -7.16 14.59
C GLY A 309 -11.49 -8.13 15.28
N SER A 310 -10.62 -8.80 14.52
CA SER A 310 -9.77 -9.88 15.03
C SER A 310 -8.29 -9.47 15.15
N ASN A 311 -7.62 -10.00 16.17
CA ASN A 311 -6.28 -9.56 16.57
C ASN A 311 -5.32 -10.75 16.60
N GLN A 312 -4.31 -10.72 15.73
CA GLN A 312 -3.44 -11.85 15.44
C GLN A 312 -1.96 -11.46 15.58
N ILE A 313 -1.25 -12.10 16.50
CA ILE A 313 0.17 -11.89 16.75
C ILE A 313 0.91 -13.19 16.49
N ALA A 314 1.70 -13.22 15.42
CA ALA A 314 2.60 -14.29 15.08
C ALA A 314 4.05 -13.94 15.43
N SER A 315 4.72 -14.84 16.15
CA SER A 315 6.18 -14.86 16.26
C SER A 315 6.77 -15.41 14.94
N TYR A 316 7.81 -16.24 15.00
CA TYR A 316 8.33 -16.93 13.82
C TYR A 316 7.32 -17.94 13.24
N GLY A 317 7.05 -17.86 11.93
CA GLY A 317 6.45 -18.93 11.14
C GLY A 317 5.14 -19.50 11.68
N SER A 318 4.22 -18.64 12.11
CA SER A 318 2.95 -19.06 12.73
C SER A 318 1.79 -18.94 11.73
N SER A 319 0.68 -19.65 11.96
CA SER A 319 -0.52 -19.55 11.11
C SER A 319 -1.78 -19.35 11.95
N LEU A 320 -2.39 -18.19 11.74
CA LEU A 320 -3.48 -17.66 12.54
C LEU A 320 -4.63 -17.38 11.57
N ILE A 321 -5.71 -18.14 11.68
CA ILE A 321 -6.96 -17.89 10.96
C ILE A 321 -7.98 -17.42 11.99
N ALA A 322 -8.77 -16.40 11.69
CA ALA A 322 -9.78 -15.84 12.55
C ALA A 322 -11.08 -15.59 11.80
N GLY A 323 -12.15 -16.27 12.22
CA GLY A 323 -13.52 -15.81 12.02
C GLY A 323 -13.82 -14.59 12.90
N HIS A 324 -15.06 -14.47 13.39
CA HIS A 324 -15.50 -13.34 14.21
C HIS A 324 -14.65 -13.15 15.48
N GLU A 325 -14.23 -11.90 15.76
CA GLU A 325 -13.72 -11.42 17.06
C GLU A 325 -12.63 -12.28 17.74
N SER A 326 -11.77 -12.92 16.95
CA SER A 326 -10.89 -13.96 17.45
C SER A 326 -9.48 -13.44 17.74
N ILE A 327 -9.16 -13.39 19.02
CA ILE A 327 -7.82 -13.07 19.53
C ILE A 327 -6.91 -14.28 19.34
N GLN A 328 -5.69 -14.07 18.84
CA GLN A 328 -4.76 -15.15 18.55
C GLN A 328 -3.31 -14.71 18.80
N VAL A 329 -2.72 -15.23 19.89
CA VAL A 329 -1.30 -15.04 20.22
C VAL A 329 -0.58 -16.35 19.95
N ALA A 330 0.32 -16.34 18.98
CA ALA A 330 1.22 -17.44 18.70
C ALA A 330 2.57 -17.21 19.37
N GLY A 331 2.94 -18.12 20.28
CA GLY A 331 4.34 -18.35 20.59
C GLY A 331 5.08 -18.88 19.35
N HIS A 332 6.39 -19.08 19.46
CA HIS A 332 7.25 -19.55 18.37
C HIS A 332 6.64 -20.78 17.64
N LYS A 333 6.27 -20.63 16.35
CA LYS A 333 5.64 -21.65 15.49
C LYS A 333 4.24 -22.16 15.91
N SER A 334 3.40 -21.35 16.55
CA SER A 334 2.07 -21.83 16.97
C SER A 334 1.00 -21.72 15.87
N MET A 335 -0.02 -22.58 15.90
CA MET A 335 -1.15 -22.57 14.96
C MET A 335 -2.49 -22.40 15.68
N LEU A 336 -3.41 -21.61 15.11
CA LEU A 336 -4.60 -21.06 15.79
C LEU A 336 -5.75 -20.85 14.74
N ILE A 337 -6.96 -21.45 14.85
CA ILE A 337 -7.88 -21.60 13.67
C ILE A 337 -9.37 -21.22 13.90
N ALA A 338 -9.74 -19.95 13.87
CA ALA A 338 -10.98 -19.42 14.47
C ALA A 338 -12.34 -19.70 13.82
N GLY A 339 -12.94 -20.81 14.26
CA GLY A 339 -14.37 -21.05 14.32
C GLY A 339 -14.62 -22.35 15.10
N LYS A 340 -15.21 -23.36 14.45
CA LYS A 340 -14.72 -24.71 14.72
C LYS A 340 -13.22 -24.72 14.33
N GLY A 341 -12.36 -24.94 15.30
CA GLY A 341 -10.88 -24.85 15.24
C GLY A 341 -10.24 -23.82 16.19
N SER A 342 -11.03 -22.96 16.87
CA SER A 342 -10.59 -21.59 17.20
C SER A 342 -9.44 -21.36 18.15
N SER A 343 -9.07 -20.08 18.29
CA SER A 343 -8.32 -19.53 19.43
C SER A 343 -6.85 -20.01 19.53
N GLN A 344 -6.16 -19.76 20.65
CA GLN A 344 -4.71 -19.52 20.76
C GLN A 344 -3.74 -20.73 20.95
N THR A 345 -2.43 -20.62 20.74
CA THR A 345 -1.44 -21.47 21.46
C THR A 345 -0.11 -20.70 21.63
N ALA A 346 0.44 -20.64 22.85
CA ALA A 346 1.04 -19.41 23.39
C ALA A 346 1.91 -19.57 24.67
N GLY A 347 2.59 -20.70 24.89
CA GLY A 347 3.43 -20.93 26.08
C GLY A 347 2.64 -21.16 27.39
N PHE A 348 2.20 -20.08 28.05
CA PHE A 348 1.26 -20.08 29.19
C PHE A 348 -0.07 -19.47 28.72
N ARG A 349 -1.21 -20.07 29.07
CA ARG A 349 -2.50 -19.79 28.39
C ARG A 349 -2.44 -19.83 26.85
N SER A 350 -1.63 -20.71 26.28
CA SER A 350 -1.91 -21.25 24.95
C SER A 350 -3.38 -21.68 24.87
N THR A 351 -4.22 -21.00 24.06
CA THR A 351 -5.68 -21.06 24.25
C THR A 351 -6.65 -21.32 23.04
N LEU A 352 -6.49 -22.38 22.21
CA LEU A 352 -7.34 -23.01 21.12
C LEU A 352 -8.78 -23.60 21.45
N ILE A 353 -9.88 -22.90 21.15
CA ILE A 353 -11.31 -23.21 21.39
C ILE A 353 -11.98 -23.70 20.07
N ALA A 354 -11.66 -24.88 19.56
CA ALA A 354 -12.46 -25.45 18.48
C ALA A 354 -13.89 -25.83 18.92
N GLY A 355 -14.66 -26.37 17.96
CA GLY A 355 -15.64 -27.40 18.27
C GLY A 355 -14.88 -28.72 18.39
N ALA A 356 -15.31 -29.82 17.78
CA ALA A 356 -14.48 -31.04 17.80
C ALA A 356 -13.07 -30.81 17.20
N GLY A 357 -12.04 -31.26 17.90
CA GLY A 357 -10.61 -31.09 17.58
C GLY A 357 -9.88 -29.93 18.29
N SER A 358 -10.29 -29.51 19.50
CA SER A 358 -9.66 -28.38 20.21
C SER A 358 -8.48 -28.77 21.05
N VAL A 359 -7.43 -27.93 21.01
CA VAL A 359 -6.26 -28.06 21.87
C VAL A 359 -5.64 -26.66 22.15
N GLN A 360 -6.25 -25.87 23.06
CA GLN A 360 -5.51 -24.90 23.96
C GLN A 360 -4.23 -25.71 24.50
N LEU A 361 -3.09 -25.24 25.02
CA LEU A 361 -2.05 -26.17 25.62
C LEU A 361 -0.88 -25.47 26.34
N ALA A 362 -0.93 -25.36 27.67
CA ALA A 362 -0.06 -24.38 28.33
C ALA A 362 0.26 -24.68 29.79
N GLY A 363 1.10 -23.83 30.40
CA GLY A 363 1.02 -23.57 31.84
C GLY A 363 -0.33 -22.91 32.22
N ASP A 364 -0.73 -23.03 33.49
CA ASP A 364 -2.08 -22.88 34.06
C ASP A 364 -3.20 -22.17 33.27
N ARG A 365 -4.42 -22.64 33.50
CA ARG A 365 -5.67 -21.98 33.11
C ARG A 365 -5.89 -21.89 31.60
N SER A 366 -5.06 -22.52 30.76
CA SER A 366 -5.56 -23.09 29.51
C SER A 366 -6.54 -24.23 29.82
N ARG A 367 -7.79 -23.82 30.01
CA ARG A 367 -8.98 -24.49 29.44
C ARG A 367 -8.76 -24.80 27.96
N LEU A 368 -9.37 -25.85 27.35
CA LEU A 368 -9.25 -26.32 25.93
C LEU A 368 -10.59 -26.48 25.12
N ILE A 369 -11.73 -25.87 25.54
CA ILE A 369 -13.13 -26.04 25.01
C ILE A 369 -13.28 -26.61 23.59
N ALA A 370 -14.16 -27.61 23.45
CA ALA A 370 -14.34 -28.39 22.24
C ALA A 370 -15.69 -29.11 22.04
N GLY A 371 -15.74 -29.90 20.96
CA GLY A 371 -16.54 -31.11 20.77
C GLY A 371 -15.66 -32.36 20.92
N ALA A 372 -15.93 -33.45 20.18
CA ALA A 372 -15.15 -34.70 20.29
C ALA A 372 -13.64 -34.56 19.99
N ASP A 373 -12.87 -35.55 20.45
CA ASP A 373 -11.44 -35.75 20.15
C ASP A 373 -10.57 -34.54 20.48
N SER A 374 -10.68 -34.05 21.71
CA SER A 374 -10.16 -32.74 22.09
C SER A 374 -9.53 -32.74 23.46
N ASN A 375 -8.22 -32.52 23.45
CA ASN A 375 -7.42 -32.59 24.65
C ASN A 375 -7.50 -31.26 25.38
N GLN A 376 -7.42 -31.33 26.70
CA GLN A 376 -7.68 -30.30 27.68
C GLN A 376 -6.56 -30.37 28.75
N THR A 377 -5.76 -29.31 28.94
CA THR A 377 -4.42 -29.32 29.59
C THR A 377 -3.96 -27.93 30.06
N ALA A 378 -3.81 -27.77 31.38
CA ALA A 378 -2.80 -26.88 31.96
C ALA A 378 -2.54 -27.26 33.42
N GLY A 379 -1.78 -26.46 34.16
CA GLY A 379 -1.93 -26.39 35.61
C GLY A 379 -3.32 -25.89 36.05
N ASP A 380 -3.56 -25.94 37.36
CA ASP A 380 -4.59 -25.27 38.17
C ASP A 380 -5.83 -24.65 37.50
N ARG A 381 -7.04 -25.04 37.94
CA ARG A 381 -8.34 -24.44 37.55
C ARG A 381 -8.65 -24.39 36.05
N SER A 382 -7.93 -25.13 35.22
CA SER A 382 -8.22 -25.21 33.79
C SER A 382 -9.64 -25.77 33.55
N LYS A 383 -10.20 -25.55 32.35
CA LYS A 383 -11.56 -26.01 32.02
C LYS A 383 -11.67 -26.84 30.75
N LEU A 384 -12.38 -27.93 30.89
CA LEU A 384 -12.12 -29.11 30.11
C LEU A 384 -13.47 -29.65 29.59
N LEU A 385 -13.73 -29.53 28.28
CA LEU A 385 -15.05 -29.78 27.67
C LEU A 385 -14.89 -30.33 26.26
N ALA A 386 -15.08 -31.64 26.11
CA ALA A 386 -15.02 -32.33 24.84
C ALA A 386 -16.17 -33.34 24.68
N GLY A 387 -16.27 -33.92 23.49
CA GLY A 387 -17.05 -35.12 23.21
C GLY A 387 -16.23 -36.38 23.51
N ASN A 388 -16.47 -37.46 22.76
CA ASN A 388 -15.76 -38.74 22.92
C ASN A 388 -14.22 -38.59 22.83
N ASN A 389 -13.50 -39.60 23.34
CA ASN A 389 -12.09 -39.88 23.12
C ASN A 389 -11.17 -38.66 23.35
N SER A 390 -11.15 -38.17 24.59
CA SER A 390 -10.61 -36.84 24.91
C SER A 390 -9.89 -36.84 26.25
N TYR A 391 -8.76 -36.11 26.34
CA TYR A 391 -7.93 -35.99 27.54
C TYR A 391 -8.13 -34.67 28.25
N LEU A 392 -8.13 -34.70 29.58
CA LEU A 392 -8.50 -33.54 30.38
C LEU A 392 -7.65 -33.50 31.66
N THR A 393 -6.65 -32.62 31.72
CA THR A 393 -5.66 -32.42 32.80
C THR A 393 -5.67 -31.00 33.35
N ALA A 394 -5.83 -30.87 34.66
CA ALA A 394 -5.78 -29.61 35.38
C ALA A 394 -5.41 -29.80 36.86
N GLY A 395 -4.97 -28.73 37.54
CA GLY A 395 -4.78 -28.74 38.99
C GLY A 395 -6.08 -28.51 39.77
N ASP A 396 -5.99 -27.78 40.88
CA ASP A 396 -7.08 -27.59 41.85
C ASP A 396 -8.40 -27.06 41.28
N ARG A 397 -9.54 -27.54 41.83
CA ARG A 397 -10.92 -27.06 41.55
C ARG A 397 -11.33 -27.06 40.08
N SER A 398 -10.83 -28.04 39.32
CA SER A 398 -10.99 -28.06 37.87
C SER A 398 -12.24 -28.83 37.42
N LYS A 399 -12.74 -28.50 36.23
CA LYS A 399 -13.99 -29.09 35.71
C LYS A 399 -13.85 -29.62 34.29
N LEU A 400 -14.22 -30.89 34.16
CA LEU A 400 -13.81 -31.77 33.07
C LEU A 400 -14.99 -32.61 32.58
N THR A 401 -15.25 -32.59 31.28
CA THR A 401 -16.34 -33.36 30.63
C THR A 401 -15.86 -33.94 29.30
N GLY A 402 -16.07 -35.24 29.11
CA GLY A 402 -15.88 -35.95 27.85
C GLY A 402 -17.08 -36.85 27.51
N GLY A 403 -17.02 -37.50 26.36
CA GLY A 403 -17.92 -38.56 25.93
C GLY A 403 -17.40 -39.95 26.32
N HIS A 404 -17.58 -40.95 25.47
CA HIS A 404 -16.98 -42.29 25.67
C HIS A 404 -15.45 -42.23 25.59
N ASP A 405 -14.76 -43.15 26.28
CA ASP A 405 -13.32 -43.38 26.18
C ASP A 405 -12.45 -42.14 26.55
N CYS A 406 -12.88 -41.37 27.57
CA CYS A 406 -12.22 -40.12 27.99
C CYS A 406 -11.44 -40.25 29.31
N THR A 407 -10.40 -39.42 29.46
CA THR A 407 -9.54 -39.38 30.67
C THR A 407 -9.57 -37.99 31.30
N LEU A 408 -9.79 -37.93 32.61
CA LEU A 408 -10.14 -36.71 33.34
C LEU A 408 -9.40 -36.63 34.69
N MET A 409 -8.62 -35.57 34.94
CA MET A 409 -7.79 -35.36 36.15
C MET A 409 -7.82 -33.91 36.69
N ALA A 410 -8.11 -33.76 37.99
CA ALA A 410 -8.20 -32.48 38.71
C ALA A 410 -7.78 -32.59 40.19
N GLY A 411 -7.45 -31.46 40.83
CA GLY A 411 -7.19 -31.39 42.28
C GLY A 411 -8.45 -31.28 43.15
N ASP A 412 -8.37 -30.58 44.28
CA ASP A 412 -9.41 -30.55 45.32
C ASP A 412 -10.77 -29.98 44.84
N GLN A 413 -11.88 -30.49 45.40
CA GLN A 413 -13.25 -29.99 45.19
C GLN A 413 -13.68 -29.95 43.70
N SER A 414 -13.32 -30.98 42.94
CA SER A 414 -13.43 -31.01 41.47
C SER A 414 -14.57 -31.90 40.96
N ARG A 415 -14.89 -31.81 39.66
CA ARG A 415 -15.97 -32.62 39.07
C ARG A 415 -15.74 -33.03 37.61
N LEU A 416 -15.92 -34.32 37.37
CA LEU A 416 -15.50 -35.04 36.16
C LEU A 416 -16.67 -35.90 35.62
N THR A 417 -16.77 -36.12 34.31
CA THR A 417 -17.86 -36.93 33.70
C THR A 417 -17.47 -37.48 32.31
N ALA A 418 -17.66 -38.80 32.07
CA ALA A 418 -17.43 -39.48 30.79
C ALA A 418 -18.32 -40.74 30.59
N GLY A 419 -18.16 -41.42 29.45
CA GLY A 419 -18.95 -42.58 28.99
C GLY A 419 -18.35 -43.95 29.36
N LYS A 420 -18.33 -44.89 28.40
CA LYS A 420 -17.72 -46.23 28.54
C LYS A 420 -16.19 -46.12 28.64
N ASN A 421 -15.54 -47.14 29.22
CA ASN A 421 -14.09 -47.34 29.28
C ASN A 421 -13.27 -46.08 29.71
N SER A 422 -13.82 -45.27 30.61
CA SER A 422 -13.31 -43.91 30.91
C SER A 422 -12.73 -43.79 32.32
N VAL A 423 -11.82 -42.82 32.52
CA VAL A 423 -11.00 -42.69 33.75
C VAL A 423 -11.14 -41.30 34.39
N LEU A 424 -11.38 -41.25 35.71
CA LEU A 424 -11.68 -40.02 36.45
C LEU A 424 -10.93 -39.92 37.81
N THR A 425 -10.35 -38.76 38.13
CA THR A 425 -9.62 -38.49 39.41
C THR A 425 -9.85 -37.06 39.96
N ALA A 426 -10.19 -36.91 41.25
CA ALA A 426 -10.37 -35.61 41.93
C ALA A 426 -10.07 -35.67 43.44
N GLY A 427 -9.67 -34.54 44.05
CA GLY A 427 -9.43 -34.43 45.50
C GLY A 427 -10.70 -34.38 46.36
N ALA A 428 -10.62 -33.89 47.60
CA ALA A 428 -11.66 -34.04 48.61
C ALA A 428 -13.02 -33.38 48.25
N ARG A 429 -14.12 -33.95 48.78
CA ARG A 429 -15.52 -33.48 48.64
C ARG A 429 -15.99 -33.36 47.19
N SER A 430 -15.65 -34.35 46.36
CA SER A 430 -15.80 -34.37 44.90
C SER A 430 -16.86 -35.38 44.41
N LYS A 431 -17.09 -35.43 43.08
CA LYS A 431 -18.08 -36.34 42.46
C LYS A 431 -17.69 -36.76 41.04
N LEU A 432 -17.73 -38.06 40.78
CA LEU A 432 -17.30 -38.73 39.55
C LEU A 432 -18.43 -39.63 39.00
N ILE A 433 -18.48 -39.85 37.68
CA ILE A 433 -19.51 -40.65 36.99
C ILE A 433 -18.91 -41.33 35.74
N GLY A 434 -19.11 -42.66 35.59
CA GLY A 434 -18.70 -43.44 34.42
C GLY A 434 -19.72 -44.50 33.98
N SER A 435 -19.37 -45.29 32.96
CA SER A 435 -20.21 -46.39 32.42
C SER A 435 -19.41 -47.71 32.37
N GLU A 436 -19.92 -48.71 31.65
CA GLU A 436 -19.30 -50.02 31.43
C GLU A 436 -17.80 -49.89 31.08
N GLY A 437 -16.96 -50.64 31.80
CA GLY A 437 -15.49 -50.60 31.69
C GLY A 437 -14.78 -49.41 32.35
N SER A 438 -15.49 -48.43 32.95
CA SER A 438 -14.88 -47.22 33.54
C SER A 438 -14.34 -47.42 34.97
N THR A 439 -13.48 -46.50 35.45
CA THR A 439 -12.87 -46.53 36.80
C THR A 439 -12.79 -45.13 37.43
N LEU A 440 -13.01 -45.02 38.76
CA LEU A 440 -13.20 -43.77 39.51
C LEU A 440 -12.46 -43.80 40.88
N SER A 441 -11.95 -42.65 41.37
CA SER A 441 -11.46 -42.44 42.76
C SER A 441 -11.58 -40.96 43.22
N ALA A 442 -11.89 -40.73 44.51
CA ALA A 442 -11.94 -39.39 45.14
C ALA A 442 -11.88 -39.41 46.69
N GLY A 443 -11.44 -38.30 47.29
CA GLY A 443 -11.23 -38.15 48.74
C GLY A 443 -12.47 -37.95 49.62
N GLU A 444 -12.29 -37.55 50.87
CA GLU A 444 -13.31 -37.54 51.95
C GLU A 444 -14.65 -36.87 51.55
N ASP A 445 -15.77 -37.39 52.08
CA ASP A 445 -17.14 -36.83 51.94
C ASP A 445 -17.67 -36.82 50.47
N SER A 446 -17.30 -37.85 49.67
CA SER A 446 -17.52 -37.94 48.20
C SER A 446 -18.50 -39.05 47.76
N THR A 447 -18.67 -39.26 46.44
CA THR A 447 -19.62 -40.26 45.88
C THR A 447 -19.20 -40.79 44.50
N LEU A 448 -19.37 -42.10 44.26
CA LEU A 448 -19.03 -42.82 43.01
C LEU A 448 -20.26 -43.51 42.37
N VAL A 449 -20.30 -43.65 41.03
CA VAL A 449 -21.44 -44.24 40.26
C VAL A 449 -20.99 -44.94 38.96
N PHE A 450 -21.51 -46.14 38.68
CA PHE A 450 -21.26 -46.97 37.47
C PHE A 450 -22.55 -47.26 36.66
N ARG A 451 -22.43 -47.65 35.37
CA ARG A 451 -23.54 -48.00 34.45
C ARG A 451 -23.23 -49.14 33.46
N LEU A 452 -23.83 -50.33 33.64
CA LEU A 452 -23.56 -51.57 32.87
C LEU A 452 -24.73 -51.98 31.94
N TRP A 453 -24.49 -52.75 30.87
CA TRP A 453 -25.49 -53.12 29.85
C TRP A 453 -25.82 -54.63 29.80
N ASP A 454 -27.07 -55.01 30.09
CA ASP A 454 -27.52 -56.43 30.13
C ASP A 454 -27.86 -57.05 28.74
N GLY A 455 -27.46 -56.40 27.65
CA GLY A 455 -27.88 -56.73 26.28
C GLY A 455 -29.22 -56.10 25.86
N LYS A 456 -30.03 -55.57 26.80
CA LYS A 456 -31.33 -54.90 26.53
C LYS A 456 -31.49 -53.53 27.20
N ARG A 457 -30.83 -53.26 28.32
CA ARG A 457 -31.01 -52.06 29.17
C ARG A 457 -29.80 -51.79 30.07
N TYR A 458 -29.61 -50.51 30.43
CA TYR A 458 -28.56 -50.08 31.36
C TYR A 458 -29.01 -50.15 32.83
N ARG A 459 -28.17 -50.69 33.72
CA ARG A 459 -28.33 -50.70 35.19
C ARG A 459 -27.41 -49.66 35.87
N GLN A 460 -27.58 -49.41 37.17
CA GLN A 460 -26.75 -48.46 37.96
C GLN A 460 -26.36 -49.05 39.33
N LEU A 461 -25.15 -48.74 39.77
CA LEU A 461 -24.52 -49.12 41.05
C LEU A 461 -23.85 -47.89 41.68
N VAL A 462 -23.86 -47.76 43.01
CA VAL A 462 -23.55 -46.50 43.75
C VAL A 462 -22.83 -46.79 45.08
N ALA A 463 -21.84 -45.96 45.44
CA ALA A 463 -21.14 -46.02 46.74
C ALA A 463 -20.82 -44.61 47.32
N ARG A 464 -20.59 -44.55 48.65
CA ARG A 464 -20.20 -43.35 49.43
C ARG A 464 -18.87 -43.60 50.13
N THR A 465 -17.97 -42.63 50.13
CA THR A 465 -16.70 -42.70 50.88
C THR A 465 -16.95 -42.26 52.34
N GLY A 466 -16.59 -43.10 53.32
CA GLY A 466 -16.77 -42.86 54.76
C GLY A 466 -17.96 -43.56 55.42
N GLU A 467 -18.67 -44.46 54.72
CA GLU A 467 -19.81 -45.22 55.25
C GLU A 467 -19.72 -46.71 54.85
N ASN A 468 -20.32 -47.60 55.66
CA ASN A 468 -20.60 -49.00 55.33
C ASN A 468 -19.44 -49.83 54.72
N GLY A 469 -18.19 -49.54 55.10
CA GLY A 469 -16.99 -50.28 54.64
C GLY A 469 -16.32 -49.74 53.38
N VAL A 470 -16.73 -48.57 52.87
CA VAL A 470 -16.12 -47.91 51.70
C VAL A 470 -15.30 -46.70 52.16
N GLU A 471 -13.99 -46.72 51.93
CA GLU A 471 -13.05 -45.67 52.35
C GLU A 471 -12.85 -44.59 51.27
N ALA A 472 -12.11 -43.52 51.60
CA ALA A 472 -11.78 -42.42 50.71
C ALA A 472 -10.51 -42.68 49.88
N ASP A 473 -10.38 -42.03 48.72
CA ASP A 473 -9.25 -42.08 47.78
C ASP A 473 -8.93 -43.47 47.14
N ILE A 474 -9.55 -44.56 47.61
CA ILE A 474 -9.48 -45.91 47.00
C ILE A 474 -10.23 -45.99 45.65
N PRO A 475 -9.70 -46.69 44.63
CA PRO A 475 -10.38 -46.96 43.34
C PRO A 475 -11.18 -48.27 43.33
N TYR A 476 -12.35 -48.29 42.67
CA TYR A 476 -13.29 -49.43 42.65
C TYR A 476 -13.75 -49.84 41.23
N TYR A 477 -14.28 -51.06 41.05
CA TYR A 477 -14.90 -51.57 39.81
C TYR A 477 -15.98 -52.67 40.07
N VAL A 478 -16.47 -53.35 39.02
CA VAL A 478 -17.52 -54.41 39.07
C VAL A 478 -17.08 -55.63 38.24
N ASN A 479 -17.41 -56.86 38.68
CA ASN A 479 -16.96 -58.13 38.10
C ASN A 479 -17.99 -58.84 37.19
N ASP A 480 -17.65 -60.05 36.70
CA ASP A 480 -18.49 -60.89 35.84
C ASP A 480 -19.79 -61.42 36.53
N ASP A 481 -19.87 -61.34 37.87
CA ASP A 481 -21.06 -61.68 38.67
C ASP A 481 -21.90 -60.44 39.08
N ASP A 482 -21.61 -59.26 38.51
CA ASP A 482 -22.33 -57.97 38.69
C ASP A 482 -22.11 -57.25 40.05
N ASP A 483 -21.17 -57.69 40.91
CA ASP A 483 -20.92 -57.12 42.25
C ASP A 483 -19.77 -56.08 42.30
N ILE A 484 -19.90 -55.07 43.18
CA ILE A 484 -18.87 -54.04 43.40
C ILE A 484 -17.74 -54.60 44.28
N VAL A 485 -16.52 -54.61 43.79
CA VAL A 485 -15.37 -55.22 44.48
C VAL A 485 -14.16 -54.27 44.61
N ASN A 486 -13.36 -54.54 45.64
CA ASN A 486 -12.00 -54.04 45.81
C ASN A 486 -11.07 -54.62 44.72
N LYS A 487 -9.84 -54.10 44.62
CA LYS A 487 -8.86 -54.48 43.59
C LYS A 487 -7.50 -54.89 44.17
N THR A 488 -7.43 -55.31 45.43
CA THR A 488 -6.15 -55.64 46.12
C THR A 488 -6.12 -56.96 46.89
N ASP A 489 -7.18 -57.77 46.86
CA ASP A 489 -7.30 -58.97 47.73
C ASP A 489 -6.57 -60.22 47.18
N GLU A 490 -5.44 -60.05 46.48
CA GLU A 490 -4.71 -61.13 45.77
C GLU A 490 -3.25 -61.38 46.23
N ASP A 491 -2.59 -60.48 46.97
CA ASP A 491 -1.16 -60.58 47.34
C ASP A 491 -0.92 -60.68 48.88
N ASP A 492 -0.89 -61.89 49.45
CA ASP A 492 -0.26 -62.17 50.77
C ASP A 492 0.11 -63.67 50.96
N THR A 493 1.06 -64.20 50.16
CA THR A 493 1.69 -65.54 50.32
C THR A 493 3.17 -65.57 49.95
#